data_AF-A0A383D7T8-F1
#
_entry.id   AF-A0A383D7T8-F1
#
_cell.length_a   1.000
_cell.length_b   1.000
_cell.length_c   1.000
_cell.angle_alpha   90.00
_cell.angle_beta   90.00
_cell.angle_gamma   90.00
#
_symmetry.space_group_name_H-M   'P 1'
#
loop_
_entity.id
_entity.type
_entity.pdbx_description
1 polymer ?
#
loop_
_entity_poly.entity_id
_entity_poly.type
_entity_poly.pdbx_seq_one_letter_code
_entity_poly.pdbx_strand_id
1 'polypeptide(L)' 'PEPILSNFSQMFNLSETEMRQHPHALFGSEDAICEELNRRRELFGISYITVGEDAMESFAGIVTQLSGH' A
#
# COMPACT_ATOMS: atom_id res chain seq x y z
N PRO A 1 -1.70 10.35 -2.96
CA PRO A 1 -1.31 11.70 -3.45
C PRO A 1 0.16 12.00 -3.09
N GLU A 2 0.92 12.60 -4.01
CA GLU A 2 2.32 13.02 -3.79
C GLU A 2 2.57 13.78 -2.46
N PRO A 3 1.70 14.71 -1.99
CA PRO A 3 1.93 15.38 -0.70
C PRO A 3 1.87 14.44 0.51
N ILE A 4 1.11 13.34 0.45
CA ILE A 4 1.06 12.35 1.56
C ILE A 4 2.35 11.54 1.60
N LEU A 5 2.88 11.14 0.43
CA LEU A 5 4.15 10.41 0.37
C LEU A 5 5.29 11.25 0.94
N SER A 6 5.38 12.52 0.54
CA SER A 6 6.42 13.44 1.02
C SER A 6 6.36 13.68 2.53
N ASN A 7 5.14 13.77 3.10
CA ASN A 7 4.98 13.88 4.56
C ASN A 7 5.47 12.63 5.29
N PHE A 8 5.17 11.44 4.76
CA PHE A 8 5.63 10.18 5.34
C PHE A 8 7.15 10.01 5.19
N SER A 9 7.72 10.33 4.03
CA SER A 9 9.16 10.22 3.82
C SER A 9 9.93 11.11 4.82
N GLN A 10 9.43 12.32 5.08
CA GLN A 10 9.98 13.19 6.13
C GLN A 10 9.83 12.59 7.53
N MET A 11 8.63 12.09 7.88
CA MET A 11 8.36 11.52 9.21
C MET A 11 9.23 10.29 9.51
N PHE A 12 9.49 9.46 8.50
CA PHE A 12 10.32 8.27 8.62
C PHE A 12 11.81 8.51 8.32
N ASN A 13 12.19 9.73 7.96
CA ASN A 13 13.54 10.10 7.51
C ASN A 13 14.07 9.17 6.40
N LEU A 14 13.24 8.94 5.40
CA LEU A 14 13.51 8.12 4.21
C LEU A 14 13.41 8.98 2.95
N SER A 15 14.02 8.53 1.84
CA SER A 15 13.69 9.08 0.52
C SER A 15 12.26 8.69 0.11
N GLU A 16 11.66 9.44 -0.82
CA GLU A 16 10.33 9.11 -1.34
C GLU A 16 10.30 7.75 -2.04
N THR A 17 11.40 7.37 -2.72
CA THR A 17 11.54 6.06 -3.35
C THR A 17 11.52 4.93 -2.32
N GLU A 18 12.28 5.07 -1.22
CA GLU A 18 12.28 4.11 -0.13
C GLU A 18 10.91 4.06 0.56
N MET A 19 10.28 5.22 0.76
CA MET A 19 8.97 5.30 1.39
C MET A 19 7.87 4.64 0.55
N ARG A 20 7.92 4.70 -0.79
CA ARG A 20 6.97 3.98 -1.66
C ARG A 20 6.98 2.47 -1.44
N GLN A 21 8.13 1.91 -1.07
CA GLN A 21 8.31 0.48 -0.80
C GLN A 21 8.18 0.12 0.69
N HIS A 22 7.97 1.13 1.55
CA HIS A 22 7.95 0.94 2.99
C HIS A 22 6.61 0.35 3.45
N PRO A 23 6.59 -0.64 4.38
CA PRO A 23 5.39 -1.40 4.69
C PRO A 23 4.27 -0.60 5.37
N HIS A 24 4.57 0.57 5.96
CA HIS A 24 3.61 1.37 6.71
C HIS A 24 2.50 2.00 5.88
N ALA A 25 2.68 2.12 4.57
CA ALA A 25 1.69 2.72 3.70
C ALA A 25 1.67 2.04 2.32
N LEU A 26 0.57 2.28 1.61
CA LEU A 26 0.35 1.83 0.24
C LEU A 26 0.12 3.10 -0.59
N PHE A 27 0.88 3.26 -1.67
CA PHE A 27 0.86 4.47 -2.50
C PHE A 27 0.68 4.09 -3.96
N GLY A 28 -0.16 4.82 -4.68
CA GLY A 28 -0.34 4.66 -6.12
C GLY A 28 -1.79 4.41 -6.52
N SER A 29 -1.97 3.90 -7.74
CA SER A 29 -3.24 3.36 -8.22
C SER A 29 -3.57 2.03 -7.52
N GLU A 30 -4.80 1.55 -7.70
CA GLU A 30 -5.21 0.23 -7.22
C GLU A 30 -4.28 -0.87 -7.75
N ASP A 31 -3.96 -0.85 -9.05
CA ASP A 31 -3.04 -1.82 -9.67
C ASP A 31 -1.65 -1.80 -9.02
N ALA A 32 -1.08 -0.62 -8.80
CA ALA A 32 0.23 -0.49 -8.15
C ALA A 32 0.20 -1.01 -6.71
N ILE A 33 -0.92 -0.82 -6.02
CA ILE A 33 -1.12 -1.34 -4.66
C ILE A 33 -1.26 -2.86 -4.68
N CYS A 34 -2.00 -3.43 -5.63
CA CYS A 34 -2.11 -4.88 -5.82
C CYS A 34 -0.74 -5.52 -6.10
N GLU A 35 0.07 -4.92 -6.98
CA GLU A 35 1.43 -5.36 -7.28
C GLU A 35 2.31 -5.34 -6.01
N GLU A 36 2.29 -4.25 -5.25
CA GLU A 36 3.10 -4.13 -4.03
C GLU A 36 2.65 -5.12 -2.94
N LEU A 37 1.35 -5.38 -2.80
CA LEU A 37 0.84 -6.38 -1.87
C LEU A 37 1.27 -7.81 -2.25
N ASN A 38 1.24 -8.14 -3.54
CA ASN A 38 1.76 -9.43 -4.02
C ASN A 38 3.27 -9.54 -3.81
N ARG A 39 4.04 -8.48 -4.12
CA ARG A 39 5.48 -8.43 -3.84
C ARG A 39 5.78 -8.66 -2.36
N ARG A 40 5.02 -8.03 -1.46
CA ARG A 40 5.15 -8.21 -0.01
C ARG A 40 4.83 -9.64 0.43
N ARG A 41 3.81 -10.27 -0.17
CA ARG A 41 3.49 -11.68 0.06
C ARG A 41 4.64 -12.60 -0.36
N GLU A 42 5.23 -12.36 -1.52
CA GLU A 42 6.37 -13.14 -2.04
C GLU A 42 7.63 -12.96 -1.19
N LEU A 43 7.97 -11.73 -0.82
CA LEU A 43 9.21 -11.42 -0.09
C LEU A 43 9.13 -11.77 1.40
N PHE A 44 7.97 -11.56 2.04
CA PHE A 44 7.83 -11.61 3.49
C PHE A 44 6.81 -12.63 3.99
N GLY A 45 6.08 -13.32 3.11
CA GLY A 45 5.06 -14.29 3.49
C GLY A 45 3.79 -13.67 4.10
N ILE A 46 3.55 -12.37 3.90
CA ILE A 46 2.37 -11.66 4.42
C ILE A 46 1.10 -12.24 3.78
N SER A 47 0.15 -12.70 4.60
CA SER A 47 -1.09 -13.35 4.15
C SER A 47 -2.36 -12.56 4.44
N TYR A 48 -2.28 -11.50 5.26
CA TYR A 48 -3.38 -10.61 5.58
C TYR A 48 -2.85 -9.21 5.92
N ILE A 49 -3.73 -8.21 5.80
CA ILE A 49 -3.49 -6.83 6.21
C ILE A 49 -4.72 -6.32 6.96
N THR A 50 -4.53 -5.28 7.77
CA THR A 50 -5.63 -4.57 8.43
C THR A 50 -5.90 -3.27 7.68
N VAL A 51 -7.15 -3.03 7.33
CA VAL A 51 -7.63 -1.77 6.75
C VAL A 51 -8.51 -1.08 7.78
N GLY A 52 -8.25 0.18 8.06
CA GLY A 52 -9.09 0.98 8.97
C GLY A 52 -10.47 1.25 8.36
N GLU A 53 -11.49 1.41 9.21
CA GLU A 53 -12.88 1.63 8.79
C GLU A 53 -13.01 2.79 7.79
N ASP A 54 -12.36 3.93 8.08
CA ASP A 54 -12.37 5.11 7.21
C ASP A 54 -11.81 4.86 5.79
N ALA A 55 -10.97 3.84 5.64
CA ALA A 55 -10.36 3.46 4.37
C ALA A 55 -11.09 2.31 3.67
N MET A 56 -12.06 1.66 4.32
CA MET A 56 -12.70 0.42 3.85
C MET A 56 -13.28 0.57 2.44
N GLU A 57 -14.12 1.58 2.21
CA GLU A 57 -14.76 1.82 0.91
C GLU A 57 -13.73 2.15 -0.19
N SER A 58 -12.72 2.95 0.15
CA SER A 58 -11.64 3.29 -0.79
C SER A 58 -10.76 2.08 -1.14
N PHE A 59 -10.77 1.04 -0.29
CA PHE A 59 -9.98 -0.17 -0.50
C PHE A 59 -10.75 -1.27 -1.23
N ALA A 60 -12.06 -1.10 -1.46
CA ALA A 60 -12.92 -2.12 -2.06
C ALA A 60 -12.42 -2.59 -3.43
N GLY A 61 -11.98 -1.67 -4.31
CA GLY A 61 -11.46 -2.00 -5.64
C GLY A 61 -10.24 -2.92 -5.60
N ILE A 62 -9.31 -2.67 -4.66
CA ILE A 62 -8.13 -3.51 -4.45
C ILE A 62 -8.53 -4.92 -4.00
N VAL A 63 -9.52 -5.05 -3.11
CA VAL A 63 -10.04 -6.35 -2.67
C VAL A 63 -10.65 -7.11 -3.84
N THR A 64 -11.48 -6.46 -4.66
CA THR A 64 -12.08 -7.04 -5.85
C THR A 64 -10.99 -7.61 -6.78
N GLN A 65 -10.00 -6.81 -7.14
CA GLN A 65 -8.89 -7.24 -8.00
C GLN A 65 -8.11 -8.43 -7.41
N LEU A 66 -7.72 -8.37 -6.13
CA LEU A 66 -6.94 -9.44 -5.48
C LEU A 66 -7.74 -10.72 -5.28
N SER A 67 -9.07 -10.62 -5.18
CA SER A 67 -9.96 -11.78 -5.07
C SER A 67 -10.20 -12.49 -6.39
N GLY A 68 -9.83 -11.87 -7.52
CA GLY A 68 -10.05 -12.41 -8.86
C GLY A 68 -11.52 -12.39 -9.34
N HIS A 69 -12.33 -11.48 -8.80
CA HIS A 69 -13.76 -11.31 -9.16
C HIS A 69 -13.99 -10.01 -9.93
#